data_AF-A0A2L2LH76-F1
#
_entry.id   AF-A0A2L2LH76-F1
#
_cell.length_a   1.000
_cell.length_b   1.000
_cell.length_c   1.000
_cell.angle_alpha   90.00
_cell.angle_beta   90.00
_cell.angle_gamma   90.00
#
_symmetry.space_group_name_H-M   'P 1'
#
loop_
_entity.id
_entity.type
_entity.pdbx_description
1 polymer ?
#
loop_
_entity_poly.entity_id
_entity_poly.type
_entity_poly.pdbx_seq_one_letter_code
_entity_poly.pdbx_strand_id
1 'polypeptide(L)'
;MPLNSVTSAEWQEFVTQRSRKLPDPAVTEALSRFQLVPGGPQNETADACVHRGDLAIDGDFVPSSWITVIDGNLHVSGKVSTCIEGGDGHVTLVVFGDLKCGSIDNDWASIIFVTGDAVVRDWVFASREDSSMVVGGDFRTPIFIGADIWVSVGGSVEMEYGYGYAVALAWFADAYRAPQVRPTYGWRELAMKLGLGQDRIREERLVELLEERLRMTGSLLRPV
;
A
#
# COMPACT_ATOMS: atom_id res chain seq x y z
N MET A 1 8.26 17.47 -9.25
CA MET A 1 7.28 18.55 -9.55
C MET A 1 6.34 18.68 -8.37
N PRO A 2 5.91 19.90 -7.97
CA PRO A 2 5.06 20.03 -6.79
C PRO A 2 3.67 19.42 -7.04
N LEU A 3 3.15 18.72 -6.04
CA LEU A 3 1.76 18.31 -5.96
C LEU A 3 0.89 19.56 -5.80
N ASN A 4 -0.27 19.62 -6.46
CA ASN A 4 -1.17 20.78 -6.31
C ASN A 4 -2.02 20.60 -5.06
N SER A 5 -1.87 21.50 -4.09
CA SER A 5 -2.73 21.53 -2.91
C SER A 5 -4.16 21.89 -3.30
N VAL A 6 -5.13 21.17 -2.74
CA VAL A 6 -6.57 21.38 -2.91
C VAL A 6 -7.28 21.20 -1.56
N THR A 7 -8.55 21.52 -1.48
CA THR A 7 -9.38 21.12 -0.33
C THR A 7 -9.71 19.63 -0.36
N SER A 8 -10.04 19.04 0.78
CA SER A 8 -10.48 17.65 0.86
C SER A 8 -11.76 17.38 0.06
N ALA A 9 -12.66 18.36 -0.01
CA ALA A 9 -13.88 18.28 -0.82
C ALA A 9 -13.57 18.24 -2.32
N GLU A 10 -12.67 19.10 -2.81
CA GLU A 10 -12.22 19.08 -4.21
C GLU A 10 -11.50 17.78 -4.56
N TRP A 11 -10.69 17.26 -3.63
CA TRP A 11 -10.03 15.96 -3.79
C TRP A 11 -11.04 14.82 -3.89
N GLN A 12 -12.03 14.78 -2.99
CA GLN A 12 -13.05 13.73 -2.97
C GLN A 12 -13.92 13.77 -4.24
N GLU A 13 -14.31 14.96 -4.70
CA GLU A 13 -15.03 15.13 -5.98
C GLU A 13 -14.16 14.65 -7.14
N PHE A 14 -12.88 15.00 -7.17
CA PHE A 14 -11.95 14.55 -8.21
C PHE A 14 -11.85 13.02 -8.26
N VAL A 15 -11.59 12.36 -7.13
CA VAL A 15 -11.50 10.90 -7.03
C VAL A 15 -12.81 10.24 -7.43
N THR A 16 -13.95 10.79 -7.00
CA THR A 16 -15.29 10.27 -7.36
C THR A 16 -15.58 10.38 -8.85
N GLN A 17 -15.25 11.51 -9.48
CA GLN A 17 -15.43 11.67 -10.92
C GLN A 17 -14.50 10.76 -11.71
N ARG A 18 -13.27 10.57 -11.23
CA ARG A 18 -12.27 9.74 -11.90
C ARG A 18 -12.59 8.25 -11.79
N SER A 19 -13.11 7.81 -10.65
CA SER A 19 -13.49 6.42 -10.39
C SER A 19 -14.63 5.93 -11.29
N ARG A 20 -15.59 6.80 -11.62
CA ARG A 20 -16.69 6.53 -12.57
C ARG A 20 -16.22 6.30 -14.00
N LYS A 21 -14.96 6.66 -14.31
CA LYS A 21 -14.34 6.46 -15.63
C LYS A 21 -13.41 5.25 -15.67
N LEU A 22 -13.29 4.49 -14.57
CA LEU A 22 -12.51 3.26 -14.57
C LEU A 22 -13.22 2.18 -15.40
N PRO A 23 -12.46 1.35 -16.14
CA PRO A 23 -13.03 0.30 -16.96
C PRO A 23 -13.53 -0.90 -16.15
N ASP A 24 -12.92 -1.15 -14.98
CA ASP A 24 -13.28 -2.27 -14.11
C ASP A 24 -14.28 -1.84 -13.03
N PRO A 25 -15.52 -2.36 -13.04
CA PRO A 25 -16.54 -2.01 -12.05
C PRO A 25 -16.19 -2.47 -10.63
N ALA A 26 -15.41 -3.55 -10.45
CA ALA A 26 -15.00 -4.00 -9.13
C ALA A 26 -14.04 -3.01 -8.46
N VAL A 27 -13.13 -2.42 -9.26
CA VAL A 27 -12.22 -1.36 -8.79
C VAL A 27 -13.01 -0.10 -8.43
N THR A 28 -13.99 0.29 -9.26
CA THR A 28 -14.88 1.43 -8.96
C THR A 28 -15.68 1.18 -7.67
N GLU A 29 -16.25 -0.01 -7.51
CA GLU A 29 -17.03 -0.37 -6.31
C GLU A 29 -16.16 -0.32 -5.06
N ALA A 30 -14.98 -0.95 -5.09
CA ALA A 30 -14.06 -0.93 -3.97
C ALA A 30 -13.70 0.50 -3.57
N LEU A 31 -13.24 1.33 -4.52
CA LEU A 31 -12.85 2.72 -4.25
C LEU A 31 -14.02 3.55 -3.69
N SER A 32 -15.26 3.29 -4.09
CA SER A 32 -16.45 3.98 -3.58
C SER A 32 -16.86 3.58 -2.16
N ARG A 33 -16.42 2.42 -1.68
CA ARG A 33 -16.76 1.88 -0.35
C ARG A 33 -15.72 2.21 0.71
N PHE A 34 -14.48 2.49 0.32
CA PHE A 34 -13.48 2.97 1.27
C PHE A 34 -13.84 4.36 1.78
N GLN A 35 -13.66 4.54 3.09
CA GLN A 35 -13.59 5.86 3.67
C GLN A 35 -12.20 6.45 3.38
N LEU A 36 -12.06 7.06 2.21
CA LEU A 36 -10.78 7.60 1.70
C LEU A 36 -10.34 8.93 2.35
N VAL A 37 -11.22 9.55 3.13
CA VAL A 37 -10.91 10.78 3.88
C VAL A 37 -11.05 10.47 5.38
N PRO A 38 -10.07 10.86 6.21
CA PRO A 38 -10.13 10.63 7.66
C PRO A 38 -11.42 11.16 8.28
N GLY A 39 -12.15 10.30 8.98
CA GLY A 39 -13.46 10.64 9.53
C GLY A 39 -13.48 11.72 10.61
N GLY A 40 -14.69 12.15 10.97
CA GLY A 40 -14.90 13.12 12.05
C GLY A 40 -14.57 14.57 11.64
N PRO A 41 -14.21 15.45 12.59
CA PRO A 41 -13.93 16.87 12.34
C PRO A 41 -12.75 17.11 11.37
N GLN A 42 -11.92 16.10 11.14
CA GLN A 42 -10.75 16.15 10.28
C GLN A 42 -11.09 16.09 8.79
N ASN A 43 -12.30 15.63 8.42
CA ASN A 43 -12.75 15.51 7.03
C ASN A 43 -12.65 16.83 6.25
N GLU A 44 -12.93 17.98 6.90
CA GLU A 44 -12.96 19.29 6.23
C GLU A 44 -11.59 20.01 6.26
N THR A 45 -10.65 19.53 7.06
CA THR A 45 -9.35 20.18 7.30
C THR A 45 -8.16 19.31 6.89
N ALA A 46 -8.39 18.10 6.38
CA ALA A 46 -7.32 17.22 5.92
C ALA A 46 -6.62 17.86 4.72
N ASP A 47 -5.30 18.06 4.84
CA ASP A 47 -4.47 18.51 3.73
C ASP A 47 -4.60 17.54 2.56
N ALA A 48 -4.88 18.07 1.38
CA ALA A 48 -5.15 17.28 0.19
C ALA A 48 -4.31 17.72 -1.01
N CYS A 49 -3.86 16.75 -1.80
CA CYS A 49 -3.03 16.97 -2.98
C CYS A 49 -3.53 16.21 -4.21
N VAL A 50 -3.49 16.88 -5.37
CA VAL A 50 -3.77 16.28 -6.68
C VAL A 50 -2.56 16.46 -7.60
N HIS A 51 -2.09 15.37 -8.18
CA HIS A 51 -1.16 15.37 -9.31
C HIS A 51 -1.87 14.87 -10.57
N ARG A 52 -1.62 15.51 -11.71
CA ARG A 52 -2.18 15.09 -13.01
C ARG A 52 -1.05 14.72 -13.96
N GLY A 53 -1.18 13.53 -14.57
CA GLY A 53 -0.17 12.93 -15.41
C GLY A 53 0.75 11.99 -14.65
N ASP A 54 1.65 11.37 -15.39
CA ASP A 54 2.62 10.42 -14.85
C ASP A 54 3.67 11.15 -13.98
N LEU A 55 4.00 10.54 -12.85
CA LEU A 55 4.96 11.06 -11.88
C LEU A 55 6.12 10.08 -11.73
N ALA A 56 7.33 10.55 -12.04
CA ALA A 56 8.57 9.84 -11.79
C ALA A 56 9.38 10.54 -10.68
N ILE A 57 9.83 9.77 -9.68
CA ILE A 57 10.61 10.25 -8.55
C ILE A 57 11.87 9.39 -8.44
N ASP A 58 13.03 10.06 -8.44
CA ASP A 58 14.29 9.42 -8.09
C ASP A 58 14.56 9.60 -6.59
N GLY A 59 14.54 8.50 -5.84
CA GLY A 59 14.55 8.45 -4.39
C GLY A 59 13.24 7.93 -3.81
N ASP A 60 13.00 8.27 -2.55
CA ASP A 60 11.79 7.87 -1.82
C ASP A 60 10.65 8.86 -2.05
N PHE A 61 9.42 8.38 -1.96
CA PHE A 61 8.20 9.17 -2.01
C PHE A 61 7.40 9.00 -0.73
N VAL A 62 7.16 10.12 -0.05
CA VAL A 62 6.20 10.27 1.03
C VAL A 62 5.19 11.32 0.58
N PRO A 63 3.87 11.05 0.62
CA PRO A 63 2.86 12.07 0.34
C PRO A 63 3.10 13.32 1.20
N SER A 64 3.04 14.51 0.61
CA SER A 64 3.18 15.77 1.36
C SER A 64 1.90 16.19 2.08
N SER A 65 0.85 15.35 2.04
CA SER A 65 -0.49 15.64 2.52
C SER A 65 -1.18 14.33 2.91
N TRP A 66 -2.12 14.42 3.85
CA TRP A 66 -2.85 13.26 4.38
C TRP A 66 -3.64 12.51 3.32
N ILE A 67 -4.19 13.21 2.33
CA ILE A 67 -4.85 12.58 1.18
C ILE A 67 -4.20 13.05 -0.11
N THR A 68 -3.69 12.12 -0.90
CA THR A 68 -2.97 12.41 -2.14
C THR A 68 -3.51 11.53 -3.27
N VAL A 69 -3.74 12.13 -4.43
CA VAL A 69 -4.09 11.40 -5.65
C VAL A 69 -3.09 11.70 -6.77
N ILE A 70 -2.64 10.66 -7.44
CA ILE A 70 -1.87 10.71 -8.69
C ILE A 70 -2.80 10.24 -9.81
N ASP A 71 -3.20 11.16 -10.70
CA ASP A 71 -3.97 10.84 -11.90
C ASP A 71 -3.05 10.49 -13.07
N GLY A 72 -2.46 9.32 -12.99
CA GLY A 72 -1.45 8.79 -13.90
C GLY A 72 -0.65 7.67 -13.24
N ASN A 73 0.43 7.25 -13.89
CA ASN A 73 1.36 6.26 -13.36
C ASN A 73 2.28 6.89 -12.31
N LEU A 74 2.63 6.15 -11.26
CA LEU A 74 3.61 6.53 -10.25
C LEU A 74 4.82 5.61 -10.34
N HIS A 75 5.99 6.17 -10.67
CA HIS A 75 7.26 5.46 -10.67
C HIS A 75 8.22 6.09 -9.64
N VAL A 76 8.64 5.30 -8.66
CA VAL A 76 9.53 5.74 -7.58
C VAL A 76 10.75 4.82 -7.54
N SER A 77 11.97 5.33 -7.70
CA SER A 77 13.15 4.45 -7.73
C SER A 77 13.44 3.79 -6.37
N GLY A 78 13.04 4.45 -5.28
CA GLY A 78 13.13 4.00 -3.90
C GLY A 78 11.78 3.57 -3.30
N LYS A 79 11.56 3.94 -2.04
CA LYS A 79 10.41 3.52 -1.23
C LYS A 79 9.22 4.46 -1.39
N VAL A 80 8.01 3.91 -1.53
CA VAL A 80 6.76 4.63 -1.27
C VAL A 80 6.38 4.39 0.18
N SER A 81 6.23 5.44 0.97
CA SER A 81 5.83 5.32 2.37
C SER A 81 4.68 6.27 2.69
N THR A 82 3.73 5.78 3.48
CA THR A 82 2.65 6.61 4.02
C THR A 82 2.97 7.13 5.42
N CYS A 83 4.20 6.90 5.90
CA CYS A 83 4.70 7.45 7.16
C CYS A 83 5.13 8.91 6.96
N ILE A 84 4.22 9.86 7.25
CA ILE A 84 4.52 11.28 7.22
C ILE A 84 5.18 11.70 8.55
N GLU A 85 6.20 12.55 8.48
CA GLU A 85 6.88 13.07 9.67
C GLU A 85 5.90 13.77 10.62
N GLY A 86 5.88 13.36 11.89
CA GLY A 86 4.97 13.88 12.90
C GLY A 86 3.54 13.36 12.80
N GLY A 87 3.24 12.48 11.84
CA GLY A 87 1.97 11.77 11.74
C GLY A 87 1.97 10.40 12.39
N ASP A 88 0.77 9.92 12.71
CA ASP A 88 0.50 8.58 13.24
C ASP A 88 -0.43 7.85 12.26
N GLY A 89 0.05 7.61 11.03
CA GLY A 89 -0.74 6.91 10.02
C GLY A 89 -1.83 7.74 9.33
N HIS A 90 -2.98 7.15 8.98
CA HIS A 90 -4.14 7.81 8.36
C HIS A 90 -3.91 8.49 6.99
N VAL A 91 -2.83 8.13 6.29
CA VAL A 91 -2.53 8.70 4.99
C VAL A 91 -3.20 7.87 3.90
N THR A 92 -3.91 8.53 2.99
CA THR A 92 -4.51 7.92 1.81
C THR A 92 -3.76 8.33 0.55
N LEU A 93 -3.23 7.35 -0.18
CA LEU A 93 -2.63 7.51 -1.48
C LEU A 93 -3.44 6.75 -2.54
N VAL A 94 -3.98 7.49 -3.51
CA VAL A 94 -4.68 6.90 -4.67
C VAL A 94 -3.83 7.12 -5.92
N VAL A 95 -3.57 6.06 -6.69
CA VAL A 95 -2.88 6.10 -7.99
C VAL A 95 -3.83 5.59 -9.07
N PHE A 96 -4.30 6.49 -9.93
CA PHE A 96 -5.16 6.15 -11.08
C PHE A 96 -4.33 5.67 -12.29
N GLY A 97 -3.50 4.66 -12.08
CA GLY A 97 -2.57 4.09 -13.04
C GLY A 97 -1.75 2.98 -12.40
N ASP A 98 -0.58 2.70 -12.96
CA ASP A 98 0.35 1.72 -12.43
C ASP A 98 1.25 2.32 -11.35
N LEU A 99 1.61 1.51 -10.35
CA LEU A 99 2.63 1.81 -9.35
C LEU A 99 3.87 0.93 -9.59
N LYS A 100 5.01 1.56 -9.81
CA LYS A 100 6.32 0.89 -9.80
C LYS A 100 7.19 1.51 -8.74
N CYS A 101 7.65 0.71 -7.78
CA CYS A 101 8.57 1.22 -6.76
C CYS A 101 9.60 0.20 -6.29
N GLY A 102 10.61 0.67 -5.57
CA GLY A 102 11.56 -0.17 -4.85
C GLY A 102 10.88 -0.93 -3.72
N SER A 103 10.22 -0.21 -2.80
CA SER A 103 9.55 -0.80 -1.64
C SER A 103 8.27 -0.05 -1.27
N ILE A 104 7.39 -0.67 -0.48
CA ILE A 104 6.22 -0.02 0.10
C ILE A 104 6.21 -0.19 1.61
N ASP A 105 6.05 0.92 2.33
CA ASP A 105 5.88 1.00 3.78
C ASP A 105 4.54 1.67 4.10
N ASN A 106 3.50 0.84 4.19
CA ASN A 106 2.13 1.27 4.47
C ASN A 106 1.91 1.34 5.99
N ASP A 107 1.78 2.56 6.48
CA ASP A 107 1.69 2.90 7.88
C ASP A 107 0.31 2.59 8.50
N TRP A 108 0.18 2.74 9.82
CA TRP A 108 -1.07 2.55 10.56
C TRP A 108 -2.26 3.27 9.92
N ALA A 109 -3.42 2.63 9.89
CA ALA A 109 -4.67 3.21 9.37
C ALA A 109 -4.58 3.86 7.97
N SER A 110 -3.53 3.56 7.20
CA SER A 110 -3.23 4.19 5.92
C SER A 110 -3.76 3.34 4.77
N ILE A 111 -4.15 4.01 3.69
CA ILE A 111 -4.74 3.37 2.52
C ILE A 111 -3.84 3.65 1.32
N ILE A 112 -3.37 2.59 0.67
CA ILE A 112 -2.78 2.69 -0.67
C ILE A 112 -3.72 2.02 -1.65
N PHE A 113 -4.21 2.77 -2.63
CA PHE A 113 -5.11 2.28 -3.66
C PHE A 113 -4.51 2.53 -5.05
N VAL A 114 -4.18 1.46 -5.77
CA VAL A 114 -3.62 1.51 -7.14
C VAL A 114 -4.66 0.93 -8.09
N THR A 115 -5.09 1.67 -9.11
CA THR A 115 -6.14 1.16 -10.02
C THR A 115 -5.60 0.28 -11.14
N GLY A 116 -4.31 0.39 -11.46
CA GLY A 116 -3.60 -0.48 -12.40
C GLY A 116 -2.74 -1.52 -11.69
N ASP A 117 -1.58 -1.84 -12.27
CA ASP A 117 -0.65 -2.83 -11.74
C ASP A 117 0.23 -2.24 -10.63
N ALA A 118 0.62 -3.06 -9.67
CA ALA A 118 1.59 -2.70 -8.63
C ALA A 118 2.79 -3.66 -8.68
N VAL A 119 3.94 -3.14 -9.12
CA VAL A 119 5.20 -3.89 -9.18
C VAL A 119 6.20 -3.29 -8.19
N VAL A 120 6.49 -4.05 -7.14
CA VAL A 120 7.38 -3.63 -6.06
C VAL A 120 8.64 -4.48 -6.08
N ARG A 121 9.78 -3.86 -6.33
CA ARG A 121 11.04 -4.56 -6.62
C ARG A 121 11.60 -5.34 -5.43
N ASP A 122 11.41 -4.85 -4.21
CA ASP A 122 12.12 -5.33 -3.04
C ASP A 122 11.17 -5.94 -2.00
N TRP A 123 10.29 -5.12 -1.40
CA TRP A 123 9.36 -5.58 -0.35
C TRP A 123 8.15 -4.66 -0.18
N VAL A 124 7.06 -5.24 0.33
CA VAL A 124 5.84 -4.54 0.78
C VAL A 124 5.60 -4.86 2.25
N PHE A 125 5.44 -3.83 3.07
CA PHE A 125 5.01 -3.92 4.45
C PHE A 125 3.65 -3.24 4.58
N ALA A 126 2.60 -4.04 4.81
CA ALA A 126 1.20 -3.64 4.87
C ALA A 126 0.45 -4.38 6.00
N SER A 127 1.14 -4.58 7.13
CA SER A 127 0.63 -5.37 8.26
C SER A 127 0.25 -4.54 9.49
N ARG A 128 0.16 -3.21 9.37
CA ARG A 128 -0.19 -2.34 10.51
C ARG A 128 -1.70 -2.17 10.61
N GLU A 129 -2.22 -2.16 11.83
CA GLU A 129 -3.65 -2.17 12.11
C GLU A 129 -4.40 -1.07 11.33
N ASP A 130 -5.61 -1.42 10.91
CA ASP A 130 -6.53 -0.58 10.13
C ASP A 130 -5.99 -0.06 8.79
N SER A 131 -4.78 -0.48 8.38
CA SER A 131 -4.25 -0.16 7.05
C SER A 131 -4.90 -1.01 5.97
N SER A 132 -4.87 -0.52 4.74
CA SER A 132 -5.37 -1.26 3.58
C SER A 132 -4.51 -1.02 2.36
N MET A 133 -4.37 -2.07 1.54
CA MET A 133 -3.77 -1.97 0.22
C MET A 133 -4.67 -2.65 -0.81
N VAL A 134 -4.95 -1.93 -1.89
CA VAL A 134 -5.77 -2.42 -3.02
C VAL A 134 -5.03 -2.18 -4.33
N VAL A 135 -5.03 -3.20 -5.18
CA VAL A 135 -4.43 -3.18 -6.52
C VAL A 135 -5.48 -3.66 -7.52
N GLY A 136 -5.83 -2.81 -8.49
CA GLY A 136 -6.83 -3.13 -9.50
C GLY A 136 -6.34 -4.13 -10.55
N GLY A 137 -5.05 -4.08 -10.89
CA GLY A 137 -4.40 -4.99 -11.84
C GLY A 137 -3.59 -6.09 -11.16
N ASP A 138 -2.46 -6.44 -11.76
CA ASP A 138 -1.52 -7.43 -11.25
C ASP A 138 -0.70 -6.89 -10.06
N PHE A 139 -0.46 -7.74 -9.07
CA PHE A 139 0.40 -7.42 -7.92
C PHE A 139 1.61 -8.33 -7.87
N ARG A 140 2.81 -7.75 -7.85
CA ARG A 140 4.07 -8.48 -7.78
C ARG A 140 5.03 -7.90 -6.76
N THR A 141 5.53 -8.75 -5.87
CA THR A 141 6.65 -8.40 -4.98
C THR A 141 7.45 -9.64 -4.54
N PRO A 142 8.78 -9.53 -4.37
CA PRO A 142 9.56 -10.63 -3.77
C PRO A 142 9.24 -10.88 -2.30
N ILE A 143 8.86 -9.85 -1.54
CA ILE A 143 8.59 -9.97 -0.10
C ILE A 143 7.29 -9.25 0.24
N PHE A 144 6.30 -9.98 0.77
CA PHE A 144 5.04 -9.41 1.24
C PHE A 144 4.83 -9.67 2.74
N ILE A 145 4.62 -8.60 3.51
CA ILE A 145 4.28 -8.65 4.93
C ILE A 145 2.90 -8.01 5.10
N GLY A 146 1.87 -8.84 5.25
CA GLY A 146 0.50 -8.41 5.55
C GLY A 146 0.00 -8.88 6.93
N ALA A 147 0.61 -9.94 7.49
CA ALA A 147 0.12 -10.61 8.69
C ALA A 147 -1.37 -11.00 8.58
N ASP A 148 -2.26 -10.38 9.34
CA ASP A 148 -3.71 -10.55 9.30
C ASP A 148 -4.42 -9.59 8.31
N ILE A 149 -3.69 -8.63 7.74
CA ILE A 149 -4.17 -7.66 6.75
C ILE A 149 -3.74 -8.12 5.36
N TRP A 150 -4.72 -8.41 4.52
CA TRP A 150 -4.47 -8.85 3.15
C TRP A 150 -4.36 -7.67 2.18
N VAL A 151 -3.74 -7.92 1.03
CA VAL A 151 -3.87 -7.05 -0.15
C VAL A 151 -5.02 -7.55 -1.04
N SER A 152 -5.90 -6.66 -1.47
CA SER A 152 -6.98 -7.00 -2.42
C SER A 152 -6.51 -6.75 -3.85
N VAL A 153 -6.56 -7.77 -4.72
CA VAL A 153 -5.93 -7.72 -6.06
C VAL A 153 -6.92 -8.11 -7.14
N GLY A 154 -7.09 -7.29 -8.17
CA GLY A 154 -8.01 -7.57 -9.29
C GLY A 154 -7.44 -8.52 -10.33
N GLY A 155 -6.13 -8.50 -10.53
CA GLY A 155 -5.39 -9.38 -11.45
C GLY A 155 -4.71 -10.58 -10.77
N SER A 156 -3.57 -10.95 -11.31
CA SER A 156 -2.70 -12.01 -10.80
C SER A 156 -1.84 -11.54 -9.62
N VAL A 157 -1.40 -12.51 -8.81
CA VAL A 157 -0.60 -12.24 -7.61
C VAL A 157 0.68 -13.07 -7.65
N GLU A 158 1.82 -12.39 -7.57
CA GLU A 158 3.13 -13.00 -7.43
C GLU A 158 3.79 -12.52 -6.13
N MET A 159 3.86 -13.40 -5.14
CA MET A 159 4.55 -13.17 -3.87
C MET A 159 5.54 -14.31 -3.62
N GLU A 160 6.83 -14.00 -3.60
CA GLU A 160 7.86 -15.05 -3.47
C GLU A 160 8.02 -15.48 -2.00
N TYR A 161 8.34 -14.55 -1.11
CA TYR A 161 8.46 -14.78 0.34
C TYR A 161 7.44 -13.93 1.09
N GLY A 162 6.95 -14.39 2.24
CA GLY A 162 6.11 -13.49 3.02
C GLY A 162 5.46 -14.09 4.26
N TYR A 163 4.72 -13.21 4.93
CA TYR A 163 3.83 -13.53 6.03
C TYR A 163 2.54 -12.74 5.85
N GLY A 164 1.46 -13.44 5.49
CA GLY A 164 0.19 -12.85 5.08
C GLY A 164 -0.33 -13.49 3.80
N TYR A 165 -1.31 -12.85 3.17
CA TYR A 165 -1.95 -13.35 1.96
C TYR A 165 -2.59 -12.21 1.15
N ALA A 166 -2.91 -12.50 -0.10
CA ALA A 166 -3.76 -11.66 -0.94
C ALA A 166 -5.12 -12.33 -1.13
N VAL A 167 -6.13 -11.53 -1.46
CA VAL A 167 -7.45 -12.00 -1.88
C VAL A 167 -7.85 -11.34 -3.20
N ALA A 168 -8.65 -12.03 -4.00
CA ALA A 168 -9.16 -11.45 -5.23
C ALA A 168 -10.13 -10.30 -4.92
N LEU A 169 -9.96 -9.16 -5.59
CA LEU A 169 -10.77 -7.94 -5.40
C LEU A 169 -12.26 -8.18 -5.64
N ALA A 170 -12.61 -9.15 -6.49
CA ALA A 170 -14.00 -9.57 -6.71
C ALA A 170 -14.70 -10.06 -5.42
N TRP A 171 -13.95 -10.44 -4.38
CA TRP A 171 -14.46 -10.85 -3.07
C TRP A 171 -14.46 -9.72 -2.04
N PHE A 172 -14.20 -8.47 -2.44
CA PHE A 172 -14.07 -7.34 -1.53
C PHE A 172 -15.21 -7.23 -0.50
N ALA A 173 -16.45 -7.52 -0.92
CA ALA A 173 -17.62 -7.47 -0.04
C ALA A 173 -17.66 -8.58 1.05
N ASP A 174 -16.93 -9.68 0.88
CA ASP A 174 -16.85 -10.81 1.81
C ASP A 174 -15.44 -11.42 1.82
N ALA A 175 -14.42 -10.56 2.01
CA ALA A 175 -13.02 -10.93 1.87
C ALA A 175 -12.58 -12.04 2.83
N TYR A 176 -13.22 -12.16 4.00
CA TYR A 176 -12.95 -13.22 4.98
C TYR A 176 -13.25 -14.63 4.46
N ARG A 177 -14.12 -14.76 3.45
CA ARG A 177 -14.43 -16.06 2.81
C ARG A 177 -13.72 -16.25 1.48
N ALA A 178 -12.94 -15.27 1.05
CA ALA A 178 -12.24 -15.33 -0.22
C ALA A 178 -11.15 -16.42 -0.19
N PRO A 179 -10.93 -17.14 -1.31
CA PRO A 179 -9.74 -17.94 -1.49
C PRO A 179 -8.49 -17.06 -1.32
N GLN A 180 -7.54 -17.54 -0.50
CA GLN A 180 -6.30 -16.82 -0.22
C GLN A 180 -5.22 -17.22 -1.24
N VAL A 181 -4.52 -16.23 -1.78
CA VAL A 181 -3.25 -16.44 -2.47
C VAL A 181 -2.12 -16.16 -1.49
N ARG A 182 -1.29 -17.16 -1.22
CA ARG A 182 -0.20 -17.08 -0.24
C ARG A 182 1.15 -16.91 -0.95
N PRO A 183 2.16 -16.35 -0.27
CA PRO A 183 3.54 -16.38 -0.75
C PRO A 183 4.01 -17.81 -1.04
N THR A 184 4.91 -17.95 -2.02
CA THR A 184 5.51 -19.24 -2.40
C THR A 184 6.27 -19.86 -1.23
N TYR A 185 7.01 -19.03 -0.49
CA TYR A 185 7.76 -19.38 0.69
C TYR A 185 7.20 -18.62 1.90
N GLY A 186 6.95 -19.34 2.98
CA GLY A 186 6.32 -18.78 4.18
C GLY A 186 7.28 -18.00 5.06
N TRP A 187 6.81 -17.72 6.27
CA TRP A 187 7.47 -16.83 7.20
C TRP A 187 8.82 -17.34 7.70
N ARG A 188 9.02 -18.67 7.76
CA ARG A 188 10.29 -19.28 8.20
C ARG A 188 11.38 -19.06 7.17
N GLU A 189 11.07 -19.32 5.91
CA GLU A 189 11.95 -19.09 4.78
C GLU A 189 12.27 -17.59 4.63
N LEU A 190 11.27 -16.73 4.82
CA LEU A 190 11.47 -15.29 4.89
C LEU A 190 12.44 -14.92 6.02
N ALA A 191 12.27 -15.44 7.23
CA ALA A 191 13.14 -15.15 8.36
C ALA A 191 14.60 -15.56 8.10
N MET A 192 14.80 -16.70 7.44
CA MET A 192 16.13 -17.14 6.98
C MET A 192 16.70 -16.19 5.92
N LYS A 193 15.90 -15.82 4.91
CA LYS A 193 16.29 -14.88 3.84
C LYS A 193 16.70 -13.52 4.40
N LEU A 194 15.95 -13.01 5.37
CA LEU A 194 16.21 -11.74 6.06
C LEU A 194 17.29 -11.85 7.14
N GLY A 195 17.78 -13.06 7.41
CA GLY A 195 18.77 -13.36 8.43
C GLY A 195 18.35 -12.87 9.82
N LEU A 196 17.10 -13.09 10.21
CA LEU A 196 16.55 -12.64 11.50
C LEU A 196 16.97 -13.53 12.71
N GLY A 197 17.97 -14.40 12.53
CA GLY A 197 18.47 -15.31 13.57
C GLY A 197 17.96 -16.73 13.34
N GLN A 198 18.87 -17.69 13.18
CA GLN A 198 18.56 -19.01 12.62
C GLN A 198 17.80 -19.95 13.55
N ASP A 199 17.72 -19.69 14.87
CA ASP A 199 17.34 -20.76 15.81
C ASP A 199 16.12 -20.53 16.72
N ARG A 200 15.49 -19.34 16.81
CA ARG A 200 14.49 -19.09 17.88
C ARG A 200 13.38 -18.09 17.59
N ILE A 201 13.14 -17.67 16.35
CA ILE A 201 12.01 -16.77 16.10
C ILE A 201 10.71 -17.58 16.20
N ARG A 202 9.83 -17.14 17.09
CA ARG A 202 8.44 -17.58 17.09
C ARG A 202 7.66 -16.70 16.12
N GLU A 203 6.67 -17.28 15.44
CA GLU A 203 5.85 -16.59 14.44
C GLU A 203 5.26 -15.29 14.97
N GLU A 204 4.83 -15.29 16.24
CA GLU A 204 4.21 -14.14 16.90
C GLU A 204 5.19 -12.96 17.09
N ARG A 205 6.49 -13.22 17.04
CA ARG A 205 7.54 -12.18 17.17
C ARG A 205 8.00 -11.63 15.83
N LEU A 206 7.57 -12.22 14.71
CA LEU A 206 8.09 -11.85 13.40
C LEU A 206 7.77 -10.41 13.04
N VAL A 207 6.49 -10.01 13.16
CA VAL A 207 6.05 -8.65 12.80
C VAL A 207 6.80 -7.62 13.64
N GLU A 208 6.85 -7.81 14.97
CA GLU A 208 7.59 -6.90 15.87
C GLU A 208 9.08 -6.74 15.48
N LEU A 209 9.76 -7.83 15.10
CA LEU A 209 11.17 -7.78 14.67
C LEU A 209 11.33 -7.05 13.33
N LEU A 210 10.38 -7.23 12.41
CA LEU A 210 10.39 -6.56 11.12
C LEU A 210 10.11 -5.06 11.29
N GLU A 211 9.17 -4.68 12.15
CA GLU A 211 8.89 -3.28 12.51
C GLU A 211 10.10 -2.64 13.18
N GLU A 212 10.73 -3.32 14.13
CA GLU A 212 11.94 -2.82 14.79
C GLU A 212 13.04 -2.57 13.76
N ARG A 213 13.27 -3.53 12.84
CA ARG A 213 14.25 -3.35 11.76
C ARG A 213 13.87 -2.16 10.87
N LEU A 214 12.63 -2.11 10.40
CA LEU A 214 12.14 -1.05 9.51
C LEU A 214 12.31 0.33 10.15
N ARG A 215 12.00 0.47 11.44
CA ARG A 215 12.23 1.70 12.20
C ARG A 215 13.72 2.06 12.32
N MET A 216 14.59 1.07 12.50
CA MET A 216 16.03 1.30 12.71
C MET A 216 16.81 1.56 11.41
N THR A 217 16.39 0.97 10.28
CA THR A 217 17.15 0.99 9.03
C THR A 217 16.40 1.59 7.85
N GLY A 218 15.09 1.81 7.97
CA GLY A 218 14.21 2.20 6.87
C GLY A 218 13.92 1.08 5.86
N SER A 219 14.42 -0.15 6.08
CA SER A 219 14.33 -1.27 5.14
C SER A 219 14.23 -2.64 5.82
N LEU A 220 13.47 -3.57 5.23
CA LEU A 220 13.45 -4.97 5.69
C LEU A 220 14.75 -5.72 5.33
N LEU A 221 15.42 -5.27 4.27
CA LEU A 221 16.68 -5.85 3.81
C LEU A 221 17.83 -5.40 4.72
N ARG A 222 18.88 -6.23 4.81
CA ARG A 222 20.10 -5.82 5.50
C ARG A 222 20.78 -4.70 4.72
N PRO A 223 21.38 -3.70 5.40
CA PRO A 223 22.34 -2.80 4.75
C PRO A 223 23.45 -3.66 4.14
N VAL A 224 23.80 -3.38 2.88
CA VAL A 224 24.96 -3.99 2.19
C VAL A 224 26.24 -3.31 2.67
#